data_AF-A0AAE1HWL4-F1
#
_entry.id   AF-A0AAE1HWL4-F1
#
_cell.length_a   1.000
_cell.length_b   1.000
_cell.length_c   1.000
_cell.angle_alpha   90.00
_cell.angle_beta   90.00
_cell.angle_gamma   90.00
#
_symmetry.space_group_name_H-M   'P 1'
#
loop_
_entity.id
_entity.type
_entity.pdbx_description
1 polymer ?
#
loop_
_entity_poly.entity_id
_entity_poly.type
_entity_poly.pdbx_seq_one_letter_code
_entity_poly.pdbx_strand_id
1 'polypeptide(L)'
;MNIKDLRFYFVWLLITMIIRNIFSKSKLLINIYQIFLQPTLYSNWRSSCSFRVRIVGLCFTALNLKKLHYNIHPVNVFKNENKSQEYLSINPLGKVPALQIDGHTIVESLNILHYLEETRPEHPLMPIDVYQRSKVREVCEMIQSGIQPLQNVGLLSHVESLAGKEERLKWAQYWINYGFSALEKQLTAYSGKCSVGDDITLADCCVVPQVFNAIIYRVDLEQYPTIFRIFKGLEKQPAFYTANPFNQSDCDMKEKKIDFKSKTLKMSVNRKQLSPEDPKFREVSKFFLNSARGKDFKLKIEAIEEVHNPSLQQNFEIYEKIYKRRYGKVQVINAFHGTHSNNIQSVLENNLQCNRSGLNSGERFGKGVNFSALSHVASHYCCGPDRVLQMLLCRVLVSNVQSVPELETVYAPYLKGSPVQCDTMARNAEVMDVVVKYEDHTFYPTFVIKFTKHSLHTPSFDDLPFKSPSASNFYPFQ
;
A
#
# COMPACT_ATOMS: atom_id res chain seq x y z
N MET A 1 -75.22 22.64 14.18
CA MET A 1 -74.27 23.44 13.38
C MET A 1 -75.03 24.26 12.38
N ASN A 2 -74.89 25.58 12.40
CA ASN A 2 -75.62 26.49 11.53
C ASN A 2 -75.09 26.38 10.09
N ILE A 3 -75.93 26.53 9.07
CA ILE A 3 -75.54 26.40 7.64
C ILE A 3 -74.40 27.37 7.26
N LYS A 4 -74.28 28.50 7.99
CA LYS A 4 -73.17 29.45 7.83
C LYS A 4 -71.82 28.88 8.27
N ASP A 5 -71.78 28.06 9.32
CA ASP A 5 -70.54 27.46 9.84
C ASP A 5 -70.02 26.33 8.92
N LEU A 6 -70.94 25.61 8.27
CA LEU A 6 -70.58 24.60 7.26
C LEU A 6 -69.88 25.25 6.07
N ARG A 7 -70.35 26.41 5.61
CA ARG A 7 -69.73 27.12 4.47
C ARG A 7 -68.32 27.60 4.79
N PHE A 8 -68.08 28.12 5.99
CA PHE A 8 -66.74 28.48 6.44
C PHE A 8 -65.81 27.27 6.53
N TYR A 9 -66.30 26.14 7.03
CA TYR A 9 -65.53 24.91 7.12
C TYR A 9 -65.16 24.35 5.73
N PHE A 10 -66.09 24.36 4.78
CA PHE A 10 -65.83 23.94 3.39
C PHE A 10 -64.84 24.87 2.67
N VAL A 11 -64.95 26.19 2.85
CA VAL A 11 -64.00 27.15 2.27
C VAL A 11 -62.60 26.97 2.88
N TRP A 12 -62.50 26.74 4.19
CA TRP A 12 -61.23 26.47 4.86
C TRP A 12 -60.58 25.14 4.41
N LEU A 13 -61.38 24.08 4.24
CA LEU A 13 -60.93 22.80 3.67
C LEU A 13 -60.45 22.95 2.22
N LEU A 14 -61.17 23.75 1.41
CA LEU A 14 -60.78 23.99 0.03
C LEU A 14 -59.48 24.80 -0.06
N ILE A 15 -59.32 25.84 0.77
CA ILE A 15 -58.09 26.64 0.85
C ILE A 15 -56.92 25.79 1.32
N THR A 16 -57.09 24.98 2.38
CA THR A 16 -56.03 24.10 2.87
C THR A 16 -55.67 22.99 1.88
N MET A 17 -56.62 22.47 1.11
CA MET A 17 -56.37 21.54 0.01
C MET A 17 -55.63 22.20 -1.16
N ILE A 18 -56.00 23.43 -1.54
CA ILE A 18 -55.30 24.19 -2.59
C ILE A 18 -53.88 24.53 -2.15
N ILE A 19 -53.68 25.00 -0.91
CA ILE A 19 -52.36 25.26 -0.33
C ILE A 19 -51.54 23.96 -0.30
N ARG A 20 -52.10 22.84 0.20
CA ARG A 20 -51.41 21.53 0.18
C ARG A 20 -51.08 21.08 -1.24
N ASN A 21 -51.94 21.30 -2.22
CA ASN A 21 -51.71 20.93 -3.62
C ASN A 21 -50.63 21.82 -4.28
N ILE A 22 -50.60 23.12 -3.96
CA ILE A 22 -49.53 24.05 -4.39
C ILE A 22 -48.21 23.66 -3.74
N PHE A 23 -48.17 23.36 -2.43
CA PHE A 23 -46.97 22.88 -1.74
C PHE A 23 -46.52 21.48 -2.18
N SER A 24 -47.46 20.61 -2.57
CA SER A 24 -47.21 19.30 -3.15
C SER A 24 -46.60 19.42 -4.54
N LYS A 25 -47.17 20.28 -5.41
CA LYS A 25 -46.63 20.58 -6.74
C LYS A 25 -45.30 21.33 -6.66
N SER A 26 -45.08 22.19 -5.66
CA SER A 26 -43.78 22.84 -5.46
C SER A 26 -42.73 21.86 -4.95
N LYS A 27 -43.06 20.93 -4.05
CA LYS A 27 -42.16 19.81 -3.70
C LYS A 27 -41.89 18.89 -4.89
N LEU A 28 -42.89 18.62 -5.73
CA LEU A 28 -42.73 17.82 -6.94
C LEU A 28 -41.86 18.56 -7.97
N LEU A 29 -42.04 19.86 -8.16
CA LEU A 29 -41.22 20.71 -9.02
C LEU A 29 -39.81 20.87 -8.49
N ILE A 30 -39.61 21.01 -7.17
CA ILE A 30 -38.28 21.03 -6.51
C ILE A 30 -37.60 19.67 -6.65
N ASN A 31 -38.33 18.56 -6.48
CA ASN A 31 -37.80 17.22 -6.74
C ASN A 31 -37.45 17.04 -8.22
N ILE A 32 -38.29 17.50 -9.16
CA ILE A 32 -37.99 17.47 -10.59
C ILE A 32 -36.77 18.35 -10.91
N TYR A 33 -36.66 19.55 -10.35
CA TYR A 33 -35.50 20.44 -10.49
C TYR A 33 -34.22 19.82 -9.92
N GLN A 34 -34.29 19.18 -8.75
CA GLN A 34 -33.18 18.44 -8.14
C GLN A 34 -32.81 17.17 -8.91
N ILE A 35 -33.77 16.53 -9.58
CA ILE A 35 -33.54 15.39 -10.48
C ILE A 35 -32.85 15.86 -11.78
N PHE A 36 -33.16 17.05 -12.29
CA PHE A 36 -32.54 17.62 -13.50
C PHE A 36 -31.18 18.32 -13.25
N LEU A 37 -30.82 18.61 -12.00
CA LEU A 37 -29.56 19.27 -11.61
C LEU A 37 -28.66 18.34 -10.79
N GLN A 38 -28.56 17.06 -11.18
CA GLN A 38 -27.54 16.20 -10.58
C GLN A 38 -26.17 16.85 -10.78
N PRO A 39 -25.39 17.06 -9.70
CA PRO A 39 -24.10 17.71 -9.83
C PRO A 39 -23.22 16.94 -10.83
N THR A 40 -22.46 17.65 -11.65
CA THR A 40 -21.55 17.03 -12.63
C THR A 40 -20.12 17.41 -12.31
N LEU A 41 -19.30 16.41 -12.02
CA LEU A 41 -17.87 16.57 -11.80
C LEU A 41 -17.11 16.25 -13.10
N TYR A 42 -16.60 17.29 -13.75
CA TYR A 42 -15.62 17.14 -14.81
C TYR A 42 -14.29 16.72 -14.20
N SER A 43 -13.85 15.51 -14.52
CA SER A 43 -12.83 14.79 -13.77
C SER A 43 -11.87 14.09 -14.72
N ASN A 44 -10.63 13.89 -14.28
CA ASN A 44 -9.75 12.90 -14.89
C ASN A 44 -9.35 11.89 -13.81
N TRP A 45 -9.37 10.59 -14.13
CA TRP A 45 -9.03 9.53 -13.18
C TRP A 45 -7.70 9.80 -12.47
N ARG A 46 -6.67 10.24 -13.21
CA ARG A 46 -5.30 10.44 -12.72
C ARG A 46 -5.04 11.81 -12.09
N SER A 47 -5.97 12.76 -12.22
CA SER A 47 -5.79 14.10 -11.63
C SER A 47 -5.89 14.05 -10.10
N SER A 48 -4.82 14.46 -9.40
CA SER A 48 -4.83 14.58 -7.94
C SER A 48 -5.83 15.62 -7.45
N CYS A 49 -6.03 16.72 -8.18
CA CYS A 49 -7.02 17.74 -7.84
C CYS A 49 -8.45 17.19 -7.96
N SER A 50 -8.72 16.40 -9.00
CA SER A 50 -10.00 15.70 -9.14
C SER A 50 -10.19 14.64 -8.05
N PHE A 51 -9.11 13.95 -7.67
CA PHE A 51 -9.13 12.96 -6.58
C PHE A 51 -9.54 13.60 -5.24
N ARG A 52 -9.07 14.81 -4.91
CA ARG A 52 -9.52 15.56 -3.71
C ARG A 52 -11.04 15.71 -3.65
N VAL A 53 -11.63 16.21 -4.75
CA VAL A 53 -13.08 16.44 -4.84
C VAL A 53 -13.85 15.13 -4.78
N ARG A 54 -13.33 14.06 -5.40
CA ARG A 54 -13.94 12.72 -5.31
C ARG A 54 -13.96 12.20 -3.87
N ILE A 55 -12.85 12.33 -3.14
CA ILE A 55 -12.76 11.94 -1.72
C ILE A 55 -13.83 12.68 -0.93
N VAL A 56 -13.89 14.01 -1.04
CA VAL A 56 -14.84 14.82 -0.27
C VAL A 56 -16.30 14.47 -0.61
N GLY A 57 -16.65 14.38 -1.89
CA GLY A 57 -18.00 13.95 -2.30
C GLY A 57 -18.37 12.56 -1.78
N LEU A 58 -17.39 11.65 -1.68
CA LEU A 58 -17.58 10.30 -1.13
C LEU A 58 -17.53 10.26 0.40
N CYS A 59 -16.79 11.13 1.08
CA CYS A 59 -16.85 11.27 2.54
C CYS A 59 -18.24 11.75 2.96
N PHE A 60 -18.81 12.74 2.25
CA PHE A 60 -20.20 13.16 2.44
C PHE A 60 -21.20 12.02 2.19
N THR A 61 -20.88 11.11 1.25
CA THR A 61 -21.71 9.93 0.94
C THR A 61 -21.57 8.80 1.97
N ALA A 62 -20.36 8.53 2.46
CA ALA A 62 -20.02 7.42 3.36
C ALA A 62 -20.41 7.68 4.82
N LEU A 63 -20.52 8.94 5.23
CA LEU A 63 -21.02 9.36 6.57
C LEU A 63 -22.57 9.28 6.69
N ASN A 64 -23.21 8.61 5.73
CA ASN A 64 -24.54 8.01 5.82
C ASN A 64 -25.75 8.93 5.94
N LEU A 65 -25.69 10.22 5.56
CA LEU A 65 -26.91 11.04 5.45
C LEU A 65 -27.05 11.93 4.20
N LYS A 66 -26.05 12.11 3.34
CA LYS A 66 -26.21 12.85 2.07
C LYS A 66 -25.36 12.26 0.97
N LYS A 67 -25.95 11.34 0.20
CA LYS A 67 -25.38 10.89 -1.07
C LYS A 67 -25.29 12.11 -1.99
N LEU A 68 -24.13 12.77 -2.08
CA LEU A 68 -23.87 13.69 -3.18
C LEU A 68 -23.69 12.80 -4.41
N HIS A 69 -24.82 12.37 -4.99
CA HIS A 69 -24.84 11.68 -6.25
C HIS A 69 -24.47 12.70 -7.32
N TYR A 70 -23.18 12.76 -7.65
CA TYR A 70 -22.70 13.51 -8.79
C TYR A 70 -22.34 12.56 -9.92
N ASN A 71 -22.60 13.00 -11.14
CA ASN A 71 -22.15 12.31 -12.33
C ASN A 71 -20.70 12.70 -12.59
N ILE A 72 -19.83 11.71 -12.82
CA ILE A 72 -18.47 11.98 -13.29
C ILE A 72 -18.54 12.11 -14.81
N HIS A 73 -18.16 13.27 -15.33
CA HIS A 73 -17.89 13.48 -16.74
C HIS A 73 -16.38 13.40 -16.98
N PRO A 74 -15.86 12.30 -17.55
CA PRO A 74 -14.43 12.18 -17.83
C PRO A 74 -13.94 13.25 -18.79
N VAL A 75 -12.74 13.77 -18.55
CA VAL A 75 -12.02 14.66 -19.46
C VAL A 75 -10.58 14.16 -19.53
N ASN A 76 -10.18 13.58 -20.66
CA ASN A 76 -8.85 13.02 -20.85
C ASN A 76 -7.82 14.11 -21.16
N VAL A 77 -7.11 14.55 -20.12
CA VAL A 77 -6.06 15.58 -20.23
C VAL A 77 -4.84 15.14 -21.05
N PHE A 78 -4.63 13.83 -21.23
CA PHE A 78 -3.53 13.29 -22.03
C PHE A 78 -3.87 13.24 -23.54
N LYS A 79 -5.16 13.30 -23.87
CA LYS A 79 -5.67 13.42 -25.25
C LYS A 79 -6.06 14.86 -25.60
N ASN A 80 -5.71 15.83 -24.76
CA ASN A 80 -6.06 17.25 -24.91
C ASN A 80 -7.58 17.54 -24.97
N GLU A 81 -8.43 16.66 -24.43
CA GLU A 81 -9.89 16.92 -24.37
C GLU A 81 -10.21 18.17 -23.54
N ASN A 82 -9.35 18.50 -22.57
CA ASN A 82 -9.41 19.72 -21.77
C ASN A 82 -9.10 21.01 -22.55
N LYS A 83 -8.74 20.90 -23.83
CA LYS A 83 -8.50 22.03 -24.74
C LYS A 83 -9.59 22.19 -25.78
N SER A 84 -10.63 21.35 -25.78
CA SER A 84 -11.79 21.52 -26.65
C SER A 84 -12.52 22.82 -26.32
N GLN A 85 -13.14 23.45 -27.33
CA GLN A 85 -13.94 24.65 -27.11
C GLN A 85 -15.12 24.38 -26.15
N GLU A 86 -15.69 23.18 -26.24
CA GLU A 86 -16.73 22.72 -25.32
C GLU A 86 -16.24 22.75 -23.87
N TYR A 87 -15.08 22.17 -23.56
CA TYR A 87 -14.58 22.17 -22.19
C TYR A 87 -14.07 23.54 -21.72
N LEU A 88 -13.48 24.33 -22.62
CA LEU A 88 -13.02 25.68 -22.30
C LEU A 88 -14.18 26.62 -21.96
N SER A 89 -15.39 26.37 -22.47
CA SER A 89 -16.59 27.09 -22.05
C SER A 89 -17.00 26.81 -20.58
N ILE A 90 -16.57 25.66 -20.03
CA ILE A 90 -16.81 25.26 -18.64
C ILE A 90 -15.68 25.75 -17.73
N ASN A 91 -14.42 25.48 -18.12
CA ASN A 91 -13.24 25.99 -17.42
C ASN A 91 -12.27 26.65 -18.43
N PRO A 92 -12.20 27.99 -18.46
CA PRO A 92 -11.34 28.71 -19.41
C PRO A 92 -9.84 28.39 -19.30
N LEU A 93 -9.36 27.91 -18.14
CA LEU A 93 -7.96 27.47 -18.00
C LEU A 93 -7.71 26.07 -18.58
N GLY A 94 -8.77 25.35 -18.96
CA GLY A 94 -8.69 23.98 -19.45
C GLY A 94 -8.07 23.03 -18.41
N LYS A 95 -8.38 23.24 -17.12
CA LYS A 95 -7.93 22.38 -16.02
C LYS A 95 -9.09 21.56 -15.46
N VAL A 96 -8.78 20.37 -14.94
CA VAL A 96 -9.71 19.58 -14.12
C VAL A 96 -9.28 19.64 -12.65
N PRO A 97 -10.20 19.60 -11.68
CA PRO A 97 -11.65 19.42 -11.84
C PRO A 97 -12.41 20.72 -12.10
N ALA A 98 -13.65 20.57 -12.59
CA ALA A 98 -14.72 21.56 -12.50
C ALA A 98 -15.98 20.87 -11.98
N LEU A 99 -16.71 21.51 -11.07
CA LEU A 99 -17.94 20.98 -10.49
C LEU A 99 -19.11 21.88 -10.88
N GLN A 100 -20.08 21.34 -11.61
CA GLN A 100 -21.38 21.95 -11.79
C GLN A 100 -22.30 21.49 -10.66
N ILE A 101 -22.77 22.43 -9.84
CA ILE A 101 -23.60 22.15 -8.67
C ILE A 101 -24.40 23.40 -8.32
N ASP A 102 -25.63 23.23 -7.81
CA ASP A 102 -26.50 24.32 -7.33
C ASP A 102 -26.69 25.47 -8.35
N GLY A 103 -26.66 25.17 -9.65
CA GLY A 103 -26.80 26.17 -10.74
C GLY A 103 -25.51 26.93 -11.07
N HIS A 104 -24.39 26.58 -10.47
CA HIS A 104 -23.09 27.23 -10.68
C HIS A 104 -22.05 26.26 -11.23
N THR A 105 -21.03 26.79 -11.92
CA THR A 105 -19.79 26.07 -12.23
C THR A 105 -18.70 26.56 -11.31
N ILE A 106 -18.14 25.67 -10.50
CA ILE A 106 -17.09 25.96 -9.54
C ILE A 106 -15.82 25.26 -10.00
N VAL A 107 -14.73 26.02 -10.11
CA VAL A 107 -13.41 25.52 -10.50
C VAL A 107 -12.43 25.68 -9.34
N GLU A 108 -11.24 25.10 -9.51
CA GLU A 108 -10.18 24.95 -8.50
C GLU A 108 -10.56 24.03 -7.34
N SER A 109 -9.78 22.95 -7.16
CA SER A 109 -10.17 21.86 -6.25
C SER A 109 -10.39 22.30 -4.81
N LEU A 110 -9.52 23.16 -4.26
CA LEU A 110 -9.64 23.60 -2.86
C LEU A 110 -10.84 24.54 -2.65
N ASN A 111 -11.14 25.38 -3.64
CA ASN A 111 -12.34 26.22 -3.66
C ASN A 111 -13.62 25.37 -3.69
N ILE A 112 -13.64 24.31 -4.53
CA ILE A 112 -14.73 23.33 -4.52
C ILE A 112 -14.89 22.67 -3.14
N LEU A 113 -13.79 22.29 -2.47
CA LEU A 113 -13.87 21.68 -1.13
C LEU A 113 -14.48 22.66 -0.11
N HIS A 114 -14.07 23.92 -0.13
CA HIS A 114 -14.62 24.95 0.75
C HIS A 114 -16.11 25.21 0.49
N TYR A 115 -16.51 25.30 -0.78
CA TYR A 115 -17.93 25.45 -1.12
C TYR A 115 -18.77 24.28 -0.57
N LEU A 116 -18.28 23.04 -0.71
CA LEU A 116 -18.99 21.87 -0.18
C LEU A 116 -19.04 21.88 1.35
N GLU A 117 -17.95 22.25 2.03
CA GLU A 117 -17.90 22.38 3.49
C GLU A 117 -18.88 23.45 4.00
N GLU A 118 -18.96 24.60 3.34
CA GLU A 118 -19.81 25.73 3.74
C GLU A 118 -21.29 25.48 3.45
N THR A 119 -21.61 24.80 2.34
CA THR A 119 -23.00 24.54 1.94
C THR A 119 -23.56 23.23 2.49
N ARG A 120 -22.72 22.32 3.02
CA ARG A 120 -23.12 21.01 3.57
C ARG A 120 -22.55 20.78 5.00
N PRO A 121 -22.94 21.60 5.99
CA PRO A 121 -22.29 21.65 7.31
C PRO A 121 -22.53 20.45 8.24
N GLU A 122 -23.37 19.48 7.87
CA GLU A 122 -23.79 18.37 8.76
C GLU A 122 -22.67 17.35 9.04
N HIS A 123 -21.62 17.32 8.23
CA HIS A 123 -20.47 16.43 8.40
C HIS A 123 -19.17 17.20 8.12
N PRO A 124 -18.77 18.10 9.04
CA PRO A 124 -17.67 19.01 8.78
C PRO A 124 -16.36 18.24 8.62
N LEU A 125 -15.63 18.54 7.55
CA LEU A 125 -14.24 18.11 7.34
C LEU A 125 -13.26 19.17 7.85
N MET A 126 -13.77 20.16 8.58
CA MET A 126 -12.98 21.15 9.29
C MET A 126 -13.27 21.05 10.79
N PRO A 127 -12.24 21.08 11.66
CA PRO A 127 -12.42 21.14 13.10
C PRO A 127 -13.28 22.34 13.54
N ILE A 128 -13.86 22.24 14.74
CA ILE A 128 -14.53 23.39 15.39
C ILE A 128 -13.48 24.38 15.91
N ASP A 129 -12.40 23.87 16.51
CA ASP A 129 -11.32 24.69 17.04
C ASP A 129 -10.63 25.51 15.95
N VAL A 130 -10.54 26.82 16.17
CA VAL A 130 -10.09 27.78 15.17
C VAL A 130 -8.62 27.60 14.82
N TYR A 131 -7.80 27.19 15.79
CA TYR A 131 -6.38 26.94 15.56
C TYR A 131 -6.17 25.66 14.76
N GLN A 132 -6.87 24.58 15.09
CA GLN A 132 -6.85 23.34 14.30
C GLN A 132 -7.38 23.58 12.88
N ARG A 133 -8.41 24.41 12.69
CA ARG A 133 -8.85 24.85 11.34
C ARG A 133 -7.74 25.54 10.57
N SER A 134 -6.96 26.39 11.23
CA SER A 134 -5.79 27.04 10.62
C SER A 134 -4.75 26.01 10.18
N LYS A 135 -4.51 24.97 10.99
CA LYS A 135 -3.59 23.88 10.64
C LYS A 135 -4.07 23.07 9.43
N VAL A 136 -5.38 22.80 9.34
CA VAL A 136 -5.95 22.15 8.16
C VAL A 136 -5.76 23.00 6.91
N ARG A 137 -6.02 24.31 6.98
CA ARG A 137 -5.80 25.23 5.86
C ARG A 137 -4.33 25.31 5.47
N GLU A 138 -3.42 25.36 6.45
CA GLU A 138 -1.97 25.39 6.21
C GLU A 138 -1.52 24.17 5.39
N VAL A 139 -1.92 22.95 5.78
CA VAL A 139 -1.60 21.73 5.01
C VAL A 139 -2.20 21.77 3.61
N CYS A 140 -3.46 22.21 3.48
CA CYS A 140 -4.11 22.33 2.18
C CYS A 140 -3.35 23.29 1.26
N GLU A 141 -2.96 24.46 1.77
CA GLU A 141 -2.22 25.48 1.02
C GLU A 141 -0.82 25.00 0.64
N MET A 142 -0.05 24.42 1.56
CA MET A 142 1.27 23.87 1.25
C MET A 142 1.22 22.93 0.04
N ILE A 143 0.18 22.09 -0.05
CA ILE A 143 0.00 21.19 -1.18
C ILE A 143 -0.56 21.92 -2.41
N GLN A 144 -1.62 22.73 -2.26
CA GLN A 144 -2.35 23.34 -3.38
C GLN A 144 -1.59 24.47 -4.07
N SER A 145 -0.79 25.25 -3.34
CA SER A 145 0.01 26.34 -3.90
C SER A 145 1.49 25.98 -4.00
N GLY A 146 2.03 25.21 -3.05
CA GLY A 146 3.47 24.94 -2.95
C GLY A 146 3.99 23.65 -3.58
N ILE A 147 3.13 22.66 -3.87
CA ILE A 147 3.58 21.35 -4.38
C ILE A 147 2.88 20.99 -5.69
N GLN A 148 1.56 20.85 -5.65
CA GLN A 148 0.79 20.28 -6.76
C GLN A 148 0.95 21.06 -8.08
N PRO A 149 0.88 22.41 -8.08
CA PRO A 149 1.04 23.17 -9.32
C PRO A 149 2.41 22.99 -9.97
N LEU A 150 3.45 22.75 -9.17
CA LEU A 150 4.84 22.59 -9.63
C LEU A 150 5.13 21.21 -10.24
N GLN A 151 4.17 20.29 -10.20
CA GLN A 151 4.24 18.97 -10.83
C GLN A 151 3.00 18.64 -11.69
N ASN A 152 2.13 19.61 -11.95
CA ASN A 152 0.94 19.38 -12.75
C ASN A 152 1.29 18.98 -14.20
N VAL A 153 0.36 18.30 -14.89
CA VAL A 153 0.60 17.76 -16.24
C VAL A 153 0.99 18.86 -17.24
N GLY A 154 0.33 20.03 -17.22
CA GLY A 154 0.63 21.11 -18.15
C GLY A 154 2.05 21.65 -18.00
N LEU A 155 2.47 21.93 -16.76
CA LEU A 155 3.83 22.38 -16.45
C LEU A 155 4.84 21.30 -16.82
N LEU A 156 4.61 20.05 -16.42
CA LEU A 156 5.54 18.96 -16.68
C LEU A 156 5.65 18.61 -18.17
N SER A 157 4.57 18.74 -18.95
CA SER A 157 4.62 18.61 -20.41
C SER A 157 5.47 19.72 -21.02
N HIS A 158 5.41 20.94 -20.49
CA HIS A 158 6.28 22.02 -20.94
C HIS A 158 7.75 21.77 -20.58
N VAL A 159 8.04 21.34 -19.35
CA VAL A 159 9.40 20.94 -18.94
C VAL A 159 9.93 19.82 -19.85
N GLU A 160 9.11 18.81 -20.15
CA GLU A 160 9.47 17.73 -21.08
C GLU A 160 9.76 18.25 -22.49
N SER A 161 9.00 19.24 -22.97
CA SER A 161 9.25 19.85 -24.29
C SER A 161 10.56 20.62 -24.37
N LEU A 162 11.00 21.22 -23.26
CA LEU A 162 12.22 22.03 -23.21
C LEU A 162 13.47 21.21 -22.92
N ALA A 163 13.37 20.21 -22.05
CA ALA A 163 14.52 19.52 -21.46
C ALA A 163 14.43 17.98 -21.47
N GLY A 164 13.35 17.42 -22.03
CA GLY A 164 13.16 15.99 -22.18
C GLY A 164 12.54 15.27 -20.97
N LYS A 165 12.27 13.98 -21.15
CA LYS A 165 11.53 13.13 -20.18
C LYS A 165 12.23 12.94 -18.85
N GLU A 166 13.57 12.89 -18.86
CA GLU A 166 14.35 12.70 -17.64
C GLU A 166 14.23 13.93 -16.72
N GLU A 167 14.35 15.13 -17.29
CA GLU A 167 14.23 16.39 -16.54
C GLU A 167 12.81 16.61 -16.03
N ARG A 168 11.79 16.21 -16.79
CA ARG A 168 10.41 16.16 -16.29
C ARG A 168 10.28 15.34 -15.00
N LEU A 169 10.90 14.15 -14.95
CA LEU A 169 10.84 13.29 -13.77
C LEU A 169 11.61 13.91 -12.60
N LYS A 170 12.83 14.39 -12.83
CA LYS A 170 13.65 15.06 -11.79
C LYS A 170 12.96 16.29 -11.23
N TRP A 171 12.32 17.09 -12.08
CA TRP A 171 11.56 18.28 -11.68
C TRP A 171 10.43 17.91 -10.72
N ALA A 172 9.61 16.93 -11.09
CA ALA A 172 8.51 16.47 -10.25
C ALA A 172 9.03 15.93 -8.91
N GLN A 173 10.08 15.11 -8.93
CA GLN A 173 10.70 14.56 -7.72
C GLN A 173 11.26 15.66 -6.81
N TYR A 174 11.92 16.67 -7.37
CA TYR A 174 12.50 17.78 -6.61
C TYR A 174 11.41 18.54 -5.84
N TRP A 175 10.37 19.02 -6.53
CA TRP A 175 9.33 19.83 -5.90
C TRP A 175 8.46 19.04 -4.92
N ILE A 176 8.25 17.75 -5.18
CA ILE A 176 7.57 16.88 -4.21
C ILE A 176 8.43 16.70 -2.97
N ASN A 177 9.73 16.38 -3.11
CA ASN A 177 10.63 16.24 -1.96
C ASN A 177 10.77 17.54 -1.15
N TYR A 178 10.89 18.67 -1.83
CA TYR A 178 10.96 19.99 -1.20
C TYR A 178 9.75 20.24 -0.31
N GLY A 179 8.54 20.07 -0.85
CA GLY A 179 7.31 20.27 -0.09
C GLY A 179 7.06 19.22 0.97
N PHE A 180 7.33 17.94 0.69
CA PHE A 180 7.18 16.85 1.66
C PHE A 180 8.15 16.99 2.83
N SER A 181 9.37 17.48 2.60
CA SER A 181 10.33 17.75 3.68
C SER A 181 9.80 18.80 4.68
N ALA A 182 9.12 19.82 4.19
CA ALA A 182 8.50 20.83 5.06
C ALA A 182 7.22 20.31 5.73
N LEU A 183 6.36 19.65 4.95
CA LEU A 183 5.08 19.12 5.42
C LEU A 183 5.27 18.01 6.46
N GLU A 184 6.24 17.12 6.28
CA GLU A 184 6.57 16.05 7.22
C GLU A 184 6.92 16.63 8.59
N LYS A 185 7.79 17.65 8.64
CA LYS A 185 8.17 18.32 9.90
C LYS A 185 6.96 18.91 10.62
N GLN A 186 6.03 19.51 9.87
CA GLN A 186 4.80 20.06 10.45
C GLN A 186 3.90 18.94 10.99
N LEU A 187 3.62 17.93 10.16
CA LEU A 187 2.73 16.83 10.54
C LEU A 187 3.29 16.01 11.71
N THR A 188 4.61 15.84 11.83
CA THR A 188 5.22 15.19 13.00
C THR A 188 4.86 15.90 14.32
N ALA A 189 4.63 17.23 14.30
CA ALA A 189 4.36 17.99 15.50
C ALA A 189 2.90 17.87 16.00
N TYR A 190 1.92 17.65 15.10
CA TYR A 190 0.50 17.73 15.47
C TYR A 190 -0.42 16.68 14.84
N SER A 191 0.07 15.80 13.97
CA SER A 191 -0.76 14.72 13.40
C SER A 191 -1.13 13.69 14.47
N GLY A 192 -2.39 13.26 14.46
CA GLY A 192 -2.86 12.09 15.20
C GLY A 192 -2.96 10.91 14.25
N LYS A 193 -4.09 10.21 14.25
CA LYS A 193 -4.42 9.20 13.23
C LYS A 193 -4.53 9.79 11.81
N CYS A 194 -4.93 11.06 11.72
CA CYS A 194 -5.09 11.83 10.49
C CYS A 194 -4.08 12.99 10.45
N SER A 195 -4.14 13.81 9.41
CA SER A 195 -3.20 14.92 9.18
C SER A 195 -3.24 15.96 10.30
N VAL A 196 -4.44 16.23 10.84
CA VAL A 196 -4.65 17.17 11.94
C VAL A 196 -5.51 16.48 12.99
N GLY A 197 -4.89 16.02 14.08
CA GLY A 197 -5.58 15.21 15.08
C GLY A 197 -6.01 13.83 14.56
N ASP A 198 -7.10 13.30 15.10
CA ASP A 198 -7.53 11.92 14.86
C ASP A 198 -8.64 11.75 13.83
N ASP A 199 -9.32 12.84 13.46
CA ASP A 199 -10.46 12.84 12.53
C ASP A 199 -10.05 13.24 11.11
N ILE A 200 -10.78 12.73 10.11
CA ILE A 200 -10.53 13.07 8.71
C ILE A 200 -10.92 14.53 8.45
N THR A 201 -10.01 15.27 7.83
CA THR A 201 -10.20 16.68 7.48
C THR A 201 -9.93 16.96 5.98
N LEU A 202 -10.13 18.20 5.55
CA LEU A 202 -9.73 18.63 4.21
C LEU A 202 -8.21 18.47 3.95
N ALA A 203 -7.38 18.48 5.00
CA ALA A 203 -5.94 18.25 4.88
C ALA A 203 -5.66 16.84 4.36
N ASP A 204 -6.35 15.83 4.90
CA ASP A 204 -6.24 14.44 4.47
C ASP A 204 -6.69 14.25 3.02
N CYS A 205 -7.76 14.96 2.65
CA CYS A 205 -8.26 14.98 1.28
C CYS A 205 -7.21 15.53 0.31
N CYS A 206 -6.26 16.36 0.76
CA CYS A 206 -5.14 16.89 -0.02
C CYS A 206 -3.88 16.03 0.05
N VAL A 207 -3.54 15.51 1.24
CA VAL A 207 -2.34 14.69 1.50
C VAL A 207 -2.40 13.39 0.70
N VAL A 208 -3.50 12.64 0.76
CA VAL A 208 -3.61 11.33 0.10
C VAL A 208 -3.40 11.41 -1.41
N PRO A 209 -4.07 12.33 -2.15
CA PRO A 209 -3.79 12.52 -3.57
C PRO A 209 -2.38 13.01 -3.88
N GLN A 210 -1.74 13.75 -2.98
CA GLN A 210 -0.37 14.20 -3.20
C GLN A 210 0.65 13.07 -2.99
N VAL A 211 0.42 12.18 -2.02
CA VAL A 211 1.21 10.95 -1.86
C VAL A 211 1.05 10.05 -3.09
N PHE A 212 -0.15 9.97 -3.65
CA PHE A 212 -0.37 9.24 -4.91
C PHE A 212 0.50 9.77 -6.07
N ASN A 213 0.61 11.10 -6.22
CA ASN A 213 1.53 11.70 -7.19
C ASN A 213 3.00 11.37 -6.88
N ALA A 214 3.40 11.41 -5.60
CA ALA A 214 4.75 11.06 -5.18
C ALA A 214 5.12 9.63 -5.61
N ILE A 215 4.20 8.68 -5.46
CA ILE A 215 4.39 7.29 -5.92
C ILE A 215 4.51 7.23 -7.46
N ILE A 216 3.65 7.94 -8.19
CA ILE A 216 3.72 8.02 -9.66
C ILE A 216 5.09 8.51 -10.13
N TYR A 217 5.64 9.53 -9.47
CA TYR A 217 6.93 10.12 -9.80
C TYR A 217 8.10 9.45 -9.07
N ARG A 218 7.88 8.28 -8.44
CA ARG A 218 8.92 7.45 -7.83
C ARG A 218 9.73 8.19 -6.77
N VAL A 219 9.08 9.05 -6.00
CA VAL A 219 9.67 9.68 -4.82
C VAL A 219 9.82 8.62 -3.73
N ASP A 220 10.96 8.64 -3.06
CA ASP A 220 11.22 7.79 -1.89
C ASP A 220 10.41 8.31 -0.68
N LEU A 221 9.39 7.53 -0.30
CA LEU A 221 8.50 7.88 0.80
C LEU A 221 9.03 7.45 2.18
N GLU A 222 10.12 6.68 2.26
CA GLU A 222 10.71 6.29 3.53
C GLU A 222 11.25 7.49 4.32
N GLN A 223 11.60 8.57 3.60
CA GLN A 223 12.02 9.85 4.17
C GLN A 223 10.87 10.60 4.86
N TYR A 224 9.62 10.19 4.64
CA TYR A 224 8.40 10.88 5.12
C TYR A 224 7.48 9.92 5.88
N PRO A 225 7.94 9.34 7.02
CA PRO A 225 7.21 8.29 7.73
C PRO A 225 5.84 8.74 8.26
N THR A 226 5.66 10.00 8.64
CA THR A 226 4.39 10.55 9.13
C THR A 226 3.39 10.65 7.99
N ILE A 227 3.78 11.30 6.89
CA ILE A 227 2.97 11.41 5.67
C ILE A 227 2.56 10.02 5.17
N PHE A 228 3.51 9.08 5.14
CA PHE A 228 3.24 7.72 4.69
C PHE A 228 2.31 6.97 5.64
N ARG A 229 2.48 7.09 6.96
CA ARG A 229 1.57 6.52 7.97
C ARG A 229 0.14 7.00 7.78
N ILE A 230 -0.07 8.30 7.61
CA ILE A 230 -1.40 8.91 7.36
C ILE A 230 -1.99 8.32 6.08
N PHE A 231 -1.23 8.30 4.99
CA PHE A 231 -1.67 7.72 3.72
C PHE A 231 -2.11 6.25 3.87
N LYS A 232 -1.30 5.41 4.51
CA LYS A 232 -1.62 3.99 4.72
C LYS A 232 -2.83 3.77 5.64
N GLY A 233 -3.03 4.66 6.62
CA GLY A 233 -4.22 4.64 7.48
C GLY A 233 -5.50 4.97 6.72
N LEU A 234 -5.42 5.89 5.75
CA LEU A 234 -6.59 6.42 5.04
C LEU A 234 -6.90 5.71 3.72
N GLU A 235 -5.91 5.15 3.01
CA GLU A 235 -6.12 4.55 1.68
C GLU A 235 -7.17 3.40 1.67
N LYS A 236 -7.41 2.79 2.84
CA LYS A 236 -8.36 1.69 3.02
C LYS A 236 -9.75 2.16 3.41
N GLN A 237 -9.91 3.43 3.80
CA GLN A 237 -11.21 3.98 4.17
C GLN A 237 -12.13 4.02 2.95
N PRO A 238 -13.44 3.71 3.07
CA PRO A 238 -14.33 3.54 1.92
C PRO A 238 -14.34 4.72 0.94
N ALA A 239 -14.34 5.96 1.44
CA ALA A 239 -14.33 7.15 0.62
C ALA A 239 -13.03 7.29 -0.20
N PHE A 240 -11.87 7.10 0.44
CA PHE A 240 -10.56 7.19 -0.20
C PHE A 240 -10.31 6.04 -1.17
N TYR A 241 -10.71 4.82 -0.79
CA TYR A 241 -10.62 3.65 -1.66
C TYR A 241 -11.47 3.84 -2.93
N THR A 242 -12.73 4.29 -2.79
CA THR A 242 -13.63 4.47 -3.93
C THR A 242 -13.20 5.64 -4.82
N ALA A 243 -12.69 6.72 -4.24
CA ALA A 243 -12.18 7.88 -4.97
C ALA A 243 -10.84 7.63 -5.69
N ASN A 244 -10.16 6.53 -5.35
CA ASN A 244 -8.83 6.18 -5.86
C ASN A 244 -8.81 6.22 -7.40
N PRO A 245 -7.80 6.85 -8.01
CA PRO A 245 -7.65 6.93 -9.46
C PRO A 245 -7.88 5.61 -10.21
N PHE A 246 -7.39 4.48 -9.69
CA PHE A 246 -7.53 3.19 -10.36
C PHE A 246 -8.94 2.59 -10.31
N ASN A 247 -9.79 3.09 -9.42
CA ASN A 247 -11.17 2.65 -9.26
C ASN A 247 -12.16 3.49 -10.06
N GLN A 248 -11.69 4.45 -10.87
CA GLN A 248 -12.56 5.32 -11.67
C GLN A 248 -12.99 4.66 -12.98
N SER A 249 -14.17 5.06 -13.48
CA SER A 249 -14.76 4.51 -14.70
C SER A 249 -13.93 4.82 -15.97
N ASP A 250 -13.23 5.95 -15.97
CA ASP A 250 -12.38 6.44 -17.06
C ASP A 250 -10.90 6.04 -16.93
N CYS A 251 -10.56 5.23 -15.92
CA CYS A 251 -9.24 4.65 -15.79
C CYS A 251 -8.92 3.80 -17.04
N ASP A 252 -8.01 4.28 -17.89
CA ASP A 252 -7.54 3.60 -19.10
C ASP A 252 -6.50 2.52 -18.81
N MET A 253 -6.13 2.37 -17.53
CA MET A 253 -5.28 1.31 -17.01
C MET A 253 -6.10 0.08 -16.58
N LYS A 254 -7.36 -0.07 -17.00
CA LYS A 254 -8.22 -1.18 -16.57
C LYS A 254 -7.76 -2.57 -17.02
N GLU A 255 -7.00 -2.67 -18.11
CA GLU A 255 -6.29 -3.90 -18.50
C GLU A 255 -4.89 -4.04 -17.84
N LYS A 256 -4.47 -3.02 -17.10
CA LYS A 256 -3.21 -2.95 -16.35
C LYS A 256 -3.52 -2.45 -14.93
N LYS A 257 -4.24 -3.25 -14.14
CA LYS A 257 -4.42 -2.98 -12.70
C LYS A 257 -3.06 -2.78 -12.05
N ILE A 258 -2.63 -1.52 -11.92
CA ILE A 258 -1.53 -1.14 -11.03
C ILE A 258 -2.19 -1.03 -9.66
N ASP A 259 -2.11 -2.12 -8.91
CA ASP A 259 -2.57 -2.20 -7.54
C ASP A 259 -1.57 -1.44 -6.65
N PHE A 260 -2.06 -0.41 -5.95
CA PHE A 260 -1.25 0.36 -4.99
C PHE A 260 -1.33 -0.23 -3.56
N LYS A 261 -2.09 -1.32 -3.36
CA LYS A 261 -1.91 -2.19 -2.20
C LYS A 261 -0.78 -3.16 -2.47
N SER A 262 0.42 -2.79 -2.01
CA SER A 262 1.59 -3.65 -2.11
C SER A 262 2.08 -3.83 -3.55
N LYS A 263 3.40 -3.85 -3.68
CA LYS A 263 4.10 -4.12 -4.92
C LYS A 263 3.98 -5.61 -5.26
N THR A 264 2.79 -6.06 -5.67
CA THR A 264 2.64 -7.33 -6.38
C THR A 264 1.58 -7.14 -7.46
N LEU A 265 1.98 -7.05 -8.73
CA LEU A 265 1.09 -7.54 -9.78
C LEU A 265 0.71 -8.95 -9.32
N LYS A 266 -0.59 -9.25 -9.13
CA LYS A 266 -1.05 -10.62 -9.37
C LYS A 266 -0.98 -10.89 -10.87
N MET A 267 0.23 -10.84 -11.43
CA MET A 267 0.66 -11.91 -12.30
C MET A 267 0.59 -13.12 -11.39
N SER A 268 -0.41 -13.97 -11.62
CA SER A 268 -0.60 -15.20 -10.86
C SER A 268 0.76 -15.85 -10.66
N VAL A 269 1.13 -16.09 -9.39
CA VAL A 269 2.27 -16.95 -9.07
C VAL A 269 2.05 -18.25 -9.81
N ASN A 270 2.87 -18.52 -10.83
CA ASN A 270 2.78 -19.77 -11.56
C ASN A 270 3.70 -20.78 -10.86
N ARG A 271 3.16 -21.96 -10.57
CA ARG A 271 3.92 -23.09 -10.08
C ARG A 271 3.90 -24.19 -11.12
N LYS A 272 5.09 -24.62 -11.54
CA LYS A 272 5.25 -25.75 -12.44
C LYS A 272 5.99 -26.86 -11.69
N GLN A 273 5.33 -27.98 -11.46
CA GLN A 273 6.01 -29.18 -10.96
C GLN A 273 6.99 -29.67 -12.02
N LEU A 274 8.24 -29.90 -11.61
CA LEU A 274 9.31 -30.33 -12.50
C LEU A 274 9.38 -31.86 -12.57
N SER A 275 9.67 -32.38 -13.77
CA SER A 275 9.97 -33.79 -13.98
C SER A 275 11.41 -34.11 -13.55
N PRO A 276 11.72 -35.33 -13.08
CA PRO A 276 13.10 -35.74 -12.75
C PRO A 276 14.12 -35.58 -13.90
N GLU A 277 13.65 -35.57 -15.14
CA GLU A 277 14.45 -35.36 -16.35
C GLU A 277 14.78 -33.88 -16.60
N ASP A 278 14.06 -32.94 -15.99
CA ASP A 278 14.29 -31.50 -16.15
C ASP A 278 15.66 -31.12 -15.57
N PRO A 279 16.53 -30.42 -16.33
CA PRO A 279 17.83 -29.98 -15.84
C PRO A 279 17.75 -29.19 -14.53
N LYS A 280 16.71 -28.36 -14.35
CA LYS A 280 16.51 -27.59 -13.11
C LYS A 280 16.19 -28.49 -11.93
N PHE A 281 15.43 -29.58 -12.14
CA PHE A 281 15.16 -30.56 -11.10
C PHE A 281 16.47 -31.19 -10.60
N ARG A 282 17.36 -31.58 -11.52
CA ARG A 282 18.65 -32.20 -11.18
C ARG A 282 19.58 -31.22 -10.44
N GLU A 283 19.63 -29.98 -10.88
CA GLU A 283 20.43 -28.92 -10.25
C GLU A 283 19.97 -28.64 -8.81
N VAL A 284 18.67 -28.36 -8.64
CA VAL A 284 18.07 -28.07 -7.32
C VAL A 284 18.19 -29.29 -6.41
N SER A 285 17.96 -30.49 -6.92
CA SER A 285 18.13 -31.74 -6.16
C SER A 285 19.57 -31.93 -5.70
N LYS A 286 20.56 -31.69 -6.56
CA LYS A 286 21.97 -31.78 -6.21
C LYS A 286 22.32 -30.76 -5.14
N PHE A 287 21.88 -29.50 -5.27
CA PHE A 287 22.12 -28.45 -4.28
C PHE A 287 21.49 -28.79 -2.92
N PHE A 288 20.25 -29.26 -2.93
CA PHE A 288 19.51 -29.67 -1.73
C PHE A 288 20.13 -30.88 -1.03
N LEU A 289 20.46 -31.95 -1.77
CA LEU A 289 20.95 -33.20 -1.18
C LEU A 289 22.42 -33.11 -0.76
N ASN A 290 23.26 -32.39 -1.52
CA ASN A 290 24.69 -32.27 -1.21
C ASN A 290 24.91 -31.61 0.15
N SER A 291 24.10 -30.61 0.49
CA SER A 291 24.21 -29.91 1.76
C SER A 291 23.78 -30.77 2.96
N ALA A 292 23.11 -31.91 2.77
CA ALA A 292 22.72 -32.83 3.84
C ALA A 292 23.58 -34.11 3.91
N ARG A 293 24.60 -34.26 3.06
CA ARG A 293 25.49 -35.44 3.08
C ARG A 293 26.26 -35.52 4.40
N GLY A 294 26.37 -36.74 4.95
CA GLY A 294 27.12 -37.02 6.17
C GLY A 294 26.43 -36.62 7.49
N LYS A 295 25.13 -36.28 7.44
CA LYS A 295 24.32 -36.04 8.65
C LYS A 295 23.69 -37.35 9.15
N ASP A 296 23.28 -37.34 10.41
CA ASP A 296 22.57 -38.41 11.13
C ASP A 296 21.12 -38.64 10.66
N PHE A 297 20.70 -37.95 9.59
CA PHE A 297 19.42 -38.11 8.93
C PHE A 297 19.58 -38.03 7.41
N LYS A 298 18.60 -38.58 6.69
CA LYS A 298 18.46 -38.44 5.24
C LYS A 298 17.29 -37.53 4.89
N LEU A 299 17.52 -36.61 3.97
CA LEU A 299 16.47 -35.85 3.30
C LEU A 299 16.13 -36.54 1.98
N LYS A 300 14.85 -36.77 1.73
CA LYS A 300 14.35 -37.37 0.48
C LYS A 300 13.39 -36.39 -0.19
N ILE A 301 13.64 -36.07 -1.45
CA ILE A 301 12.79 -35.16 -2.24
C ILE A 301 11.55 -35.92 -2.71
N GLU A 302 10.39 -35.34 -2.47
CA GLU A 302 9.09 -35.84 -2.96
C GLU A 302 8.65 -35.08 -4.22
N ALA A 303 8.88 -33.76 -4.28
CA ALA A 303 8.67 -32.97 -5.49
C ALA A 303 9.44 -31.64 -5.45
N ILE A 304 9.71 -31.09 -6.63
CA ILE A 304 10.23 -29.73 -6.81
C ILE A 304 9.29 -29.00 -7.75
N GLU A 305 8.90 -27.79 -7.36
CA GLU A 305 8.06 -26.90 -8.17
C GLU A 305 8.84 -25.63 -8.46
N GLU A 306 8.98 -25.29 -9.73
CA GLU A 306 9.48 -23.99 -10.16
C GLU A 306 8.40 -22.92 -9.91
N VAL A 307 8.82 -21.81 -9.33
CA VAL A 307 7.96 -20.66 -9.02
C VAL A 307 8.32 -19.51 -9.95
N HIS A 308 7.31 -18.98 -10.63
CA HIS A 308 7.44 -17.75 -11.40
C HIS A 308 6.53 -16.67 -10.82
N ASN A 309 7.14 -15.65 -10.23
CA ASN A 309 6.48 -14.41 -9.80
C ASN A 309 7.22 -13.19 -10.40
N PRO A 310 6.74 -12.66 -11.53
CA PRO A 310 7.37 -11.54 -12.23
C PRO A 310 7.49 -10.26 -11.39
N SER A 311 6.54 -10.01 -10.48
CA SER A 311 6.59 -8.85 -9.59
C SER A 311 7.77 -8.93 -8.65
N LEU A 312 7.94 -10.08 -7.99
CA LEU A 312 9.04 -10.27 -7.05
C LEU A 312 10.38 -10.26 -7.78
N GLN A 313 10.44 -10.88 -8.97
CA GLN A 313 11.63 -10.85 -9.81
C GLN A 313 11.99 -9.42 -10.24
N GLN A 314 11.03 -8.63 -10.72
CA GLN A 314 11.29 -7.24 -11.12
C GLN A 314 11.74 -6.38 -9.93
N ASN A 315 11.13 -6.58 -8.76
CA ASN A 315 11.54 -5.89 -7.54
C ASN A 315 12.99 -6.24 -7.16
N PHE A 316 13.34 -7.53 -7.23
CA PHE A 316 14.68 -8.01 -6.97
C PHE A 316 15.71 -7.41 -7.96
N GLU A 317 15.40 -7.37 -9.26
CA GLU A 317 16.28 -6.77 -10.28
C GLU A 317 16.51 -5.26 -10.08
N ILE A 318 15.49 -4.54 -9.59
CA ILE A 318 15.63 -3.13 -9.19
C ILE A 318 16.57 -3.00 -7.99
N TYR A 319 16.37 -3.83 -6.97
CA TYR A 319 17.20 -3.81 -5.77
C TYR A 319 18.64 -4.25 -6.04
N GLU A 320 18.87 -5.18 -6.96
CA GLU A 320 20.21 -5.55 -7.41
C GLU A 320 20.96 -4.34 -7.99
N LYS A 321 20.28 -3.49 -8.78
CA LYS A 321 20.86 -2.24 -9.31
C LYS A 321 21.13 -1.22 -8.21
N ILE A 322 20.23 -1.09 -7.22
CA ILE A 322 20.41 -0.22 -6.06
C ILE A 322 21.62 -0.68 -5.24
N TYR A 323 21.71 -1.97 -4.95
CA TYR A 323 22.82 -2.58 -4.22
C TYR A 323 24.15 -2.40 -4.95
N LYS A 324 24.19 -2.54 -6.28
CA LYS A 324 25.41 -2.30 -7.07
C LYS A 324 25.88 -0.85 -6.98
N ARG A 325 24.95 0.11 -6.94
CA ARG A 325 25.28 1.52 -6.75
C ARG A 325 25.72 1.83 -5.32
N ARG A 326 25.11 1.18 -4.32
CA ARG A 326 25.37 1.42 -2.89
C ARG A 326 26.66 0.76 -2.40
N TYR A 327 26.89 -0.49 -2.76
CA TYR A 327 27.97 -1.33 -2.22
C TYR A 327 29.05 -1.71 -3.25
N GLY A 328 28.86 -1.38 -4.53
CA GLY A 328 29.76 -1.79 -5.61
C GLY A 328 29.62 -3.28 -5.95
N LYS A 329 30.32 -4.15 -5.20
CA LYS A 329 30.34 -5.59 -5.46
C LYS A 329 29.13 -6.27 -4.81
N VAL A 330 28.26 -6.85 -5.63
CA VAL A 330 27.04 -7.57 -5.22
C VAL A 330 27.07 -8.97 -5.80
N GLN A 331 26.81 -9.97 -4.95
CA GLN A 331 26.60 -11.37 -5.32
C GLN A 331 25.13 -11.73 -5.18
N VAL A 332 24.65 -12.59 -6.09
CA VAL A 332 23.35 -13.26 -5.96
C VAL A 332 23.63 -14.71 -5.61
N ILE A 333 23.18 -15.16 -4.44
CA ILE A 333 23.31 -16.56 -4.00
C ILE A 333 21.95 -17.28 -4.03
N ASN A 334 22.00 -18.60 -4.12
CA ASN A 334 20.85 -19.47 -3.85
C ASN A 334 20.90 -19.90 -2.39
N ALA A 335 19.82 -19.69 -1.65
CA ALA A 335 19.73 -20.07 -0.25
C ALA A 335 18.32 -20.57 0.12
N PHE A 336 18.27 -21.51 1.05
CA PHE A 336 17.04 -22.13 1.55
C PHE A 336 16.41 -21.29 2.66
N HIS A 337 15.08 -21.21 2.65
CA HIS A 337 14.28 -20.67 3.74
C HIS A 337 13.30 -21.73 4.23
N GLY A 338 13.49 -22.19 5.47
CA GLY A 338 12.56 -23.09 6.14
C GLY A 338 11.40 -22.32 6.77
N THR A 339 10.17 -22.78 6.54
CA THR A 339 8.97 -22.19 7.12
C THR A 339 7.88 -23.25 7.28
N HIS A 340 6.79 -22.90 7.98
CA HIS A 340 5.62 -23.75 8.06
C HIS A 340 4.94 -23.88 6.67
N SER A 341 4.53 -25.08 6.26
CA SER A 341 3.92 -25.32 4.94
C SER A 341 2.73 -24.38 4.63
N ASN A 342 1.91 -24.06 5.64
CA ASN A 342 0.82 -23.07 5.53
C ASN A 342 1.26 -21.66 5.10
N ASN A 343 2.52 -21.28 5.33
CA ASN A 343 3.04 -19.97 4.95
C ASN A 343 3.47 -19.90 3.49
N ILE A 344 3.75 -21.04 2.84
CA ILE A 344 4.36 -21.09 1.51
C ILE A 344 3.56 -20.25 0.52
N GLN A 345 2.25 -20.48 0.41
CA GLN A 345 1.42 -19.74 -0.56
C GLN A 345 1.47 -18.23 -0.33
N SER A 346 1.38 -17.78 0.92
CA SER A 346 1.45 -16.37 1.27
C SER A 346 2.82 -15.76 0.92
N VAL A 347 3.90 -16.49 1.15
CA VAL A 347 5.27 -16.05 0.81
C VAL A 347 5.47 -15.97 -0.70
N LEU A 348 4.95 -16.92 -1.47
CA LEU A 348 5.07 -16.86 -2.93
C LEU A 348 4.30 -15.67 -3.51
N GLU A 349 3.16 -15.29 -2.91
CA GLU A 349 2.34 -14.16 -3.34
C GLU A 349 2.90 -12.81 -2.88
N ASN A 350 3.39 -12.71 -1.64
CA ASN A 350 3.66 -11.43 -0.98
C ASN A 350 5.13 -11.22 -0.59
N ASN A 351 6.00 -12.18 -0.90
CA ASN A 351 7.37 -12.30 -0.39
C ASN A 351 7.47 -12.47 1.13
N LEU A 352 8.68 -12.77 1.61
CA LEU A 352 9.03 -12.63 3.03
C LEU A 352 9.16 -11.14 3.37
N GLN A 353 8.80 -10.75 4.59
CA GLN A 353 8.84 -9.36 5.06
C GLN A 353 9.80 -9.22 6.24
N CYS A 354 10.84 -8.41 6.09
CA CYS A 354 11.86 -8.12 7.10
C CYS A 354 11.32 -7.33 8.30
N ASN A 355 10.14 -6.71 8.20
CA ASN A 355 9.51 -6.01 9.32
C ASN A 355 8.61 -6.90 10.19
N ARG A 356 8.39 -8.17 9.80
CA ARG A 356 7.61 -9.15 10.59
C ARG A 356 8.48 -10.06 11.45
N SER A 357 9.80 -10.00 11.31
CA SER A 357 10.75 -10.70 12.19
C SER A 357 10.78 -10.00 13.55
N GLY A 358 10.48 -10.76 14.62
CA GLY A 358 10.11 -10.23 15.93
C GLY A 358 9.08 -11.06 16.69
N LEU A 359 8.29 -11.88 15.98
CA LEU A 359 7.14 -12.62 16.54
C LEU A 359 7.34 -14.15 16.64
N ASN A 360 8.46 -14.69 16.15
CA ASN A 360 8.74 -16.13 16.16
C ASN A 360 10.10 -16.43 16.81
N SER A 361 10.19 -17.55 17.51
CA SER A 361 11.28 -17.99 18.41
C SER A 361 12.65 -18.35 17.76
N GLY A 362 12.96 -17.82 16.57
CA GLY A 362 14.12 -18.22 15.74
C GLY A 362 15.23 -17.17 15.57
N GLU A 363 15.36 -16.19 16.46
CA GLU A 363 16.21 -14.99 16.29
C GLU A 363 17.69 -15.19 16.67
N ARG A 364 18.19 -16.42 16.68
CA ARG A 364 19.52 -16.76 17.21
C ARG A 364 20.69 -16.02 16.54
N PHE A 365 20.50 -15.53 15.31
CA PHE A 365 21.50 -14.87 14.47
C PHE A 365 21.11 -13.46 13.98
N GLY A 366 19.93 -12.95 14.39
CA GLY A 366 19.46 -11.60 14.03
C GLY A 366 17.93 -11.49 13.85
N LYS A 367 17.40 -10.26 13.92
CA LYS A 367 15.97 -9.92 13.79
C LYS A 367 15.49 -9.70 12.34
N GLY A 368 16.18 -10.29 11.37
CA GLY A 368 15.83 -10.20 9.95
C GLY A 368 15.19 -11.48 9.42
N VAL A 369 15.14 -11.61 8.10
CA VAL A 369 14.73 -12.86 7.44
C VAL A 369 15.95 -13.77 7.29
N ASN A 370 15.83 -14.99 7.83
CA ASN A 370 16.90 -15.99 7.82
C ASN A 370 16.85 -16.87 6.57
N PHE A 371 18.02 -17.08 5.98
CA PHE A 371 18.29 -18.01 4.88
C PHE A 371 19.50 -18.88 5.23
N SER A 372 19.71 -19.97 4.50
CA SER A 372 20.86 -20.86 4.66
C SER A 372 21.28 -21.45 3.32
N ALA A 373 22.57 -21.43 2.99
CA ALA A 373 23.08 -22.18 1.84
C ALA A 373 23.00 -23.73 2.05
N LEU A 374 22.69 -24.16 3.27
CA LEU A 374 22.64 -25.55 3.70
C LEU A 374 21.19 -26.00 3.99
N SER A 375 20.68 -26.96 3.22
CA SER A 375 19.30 -27.46 3.36
C SER A 375 19.04 -28.09 4.73
N HIS A 376 20.02 -28.79 5.28
CA HIS A 376 19.92 -29.44 6.59
C HIS A 376 19.71 -28.43 7.72
N VAL A 377 20.33 -27.25 7.65
CA VAL A 377 20.13 -26.17 8.63
C VAL A 377 18.71 -25.61 8.49
N ALA A 378 18.27 -25.25 7.27
CA ALA A 378 16.94 -24.72 7.02
C ALA A 378 15.82 -25.72 7.40
N SER A 379 16.08 -27.03 7.27
CA SER A 379 15.11 -28.09 7.59
C SER A 379 14.61 -28.09 9.04
N HIS A 380 15.38 -27.52 9.99
CA HIS A 380 14.98 -27.41 11.39
C HIS A 380 13.83 -26.41 11.61
N TYR A 381 13.60 -25.52 10.65
CA TYR A 381 12.55 -24.50 10.69
C TYR A 381 11.31 -24.89 9.86
N CYS A 382 11.30 -26.11 9.29
CA CYS A 382 10.18 -26.61 8.51
C CYS A 382 9.18 -27.35 9.41
N CYS A 383 7.88 -27.10 9.20
CA CYS A 383 6.80 -27.82 9.86
C CYS A 383 5.67 -28.05 8.86
N GLY A 384 5.06 -29.25 8.86
CA GLY A 384 4.02 -29.62 7.90
C GLY A 384 3.26 -30.88 8.31
N PRO A 385 2.06 -31.09 7.73
CA PRO A 385 1.25 -32.28 7.98
C PRO A 385 1.96 -33.56 7.50
N ASP A 386 1.71 -34.67 8.19
CA ASP A 386 2.08 -36.03 7.75
C ASP A 386 3.57 -36.24 7.45
N ARG A 387 4.46 -35.53 8.16
CA ARG A 387 5.93 -35.58 8.02
C ARG A 387 6.46 -35.14 6.64
N VAL A 388 5.62 -34.61 5.76
CA VAL A 388 6.04 -33.99 4.50
C VAL A 388 6.29 -32.51 4.74
N LEU A 389 7.57 -32.14 4.64
CA LEU A 389 8.06 -30.79 4.89
C LEU A 389 8.17 -30.01 3.59
N GLN A 390 8.06 -28.68 3.69
CA GLN A 390 8.25 -27.75 2.59
C GLN A 390 9.28 -26.70 2.96
N MET A 391 10.12 -26.33 1.99
CA MET A 391 10.98 -25.15 2.09
C MET A 391 11.08 -24.42 0.76
N LEU A 392 11.54 -23.19 0.81
CA LEU A 392 11.75 -22.35 -0.36
C LEU A 392 13.23 -22.33 -0.72
N LEU A 393 13.54 -22.40 -2.02
CA LEU A 393 14.83 -22.01 -2.55
C LEU A 393 14.70 -20.59 -3.11
N CYS A 394 15.47 -19.66 -2.54
CA CYS A 394 15.40 -18.24 -2.86
C CYS A 394 16.68 -17.76 -3.51
N ARG A 395 16.57 -16.77 -4.40
CA ARG A 395 17.71 -15.93 -4.79
C ARG A 395 17.84 -14.82 -3.76
N VAL A 396 19.06 -14.55 -3.30
CA VAL A 396 19.35 -13.59 -2.23
C VAL A 396 20.52 -12.70 -2.63
N LEU A 397 20.36 -11.37 -2.50
CA LEU A 397 21.42 -10.39 -2.69
C LEU A 397 22.32 -10.33 -1.45
N VAL A 398 23.62 -10.42 -1.69
CA VAL A 398 24.65 -10.42 -0.66
C VAL A 398 25.79 -9.52 -1.12
N SER A 399 26.21 -8.55 -0.30
CA SER A 399 27.32 -7.64 -0.62
C SER A 399 28.33 -7.55 0.52
N ASN A 400 28.17 -6.58 1.42
CA ASN A 400 28.99 -6.36 2.60
C ASN A 400 28.53 -7.27 3.74
N VAL A 401 29.10 -8.48 3.78
CA VAL A 401 28.76 -9.53 4.75
C VAL A 401 29.55 -9.33 6.03
N GLN A 402 28.84 -9.29 7.16
CA GLN A 402 29.46 -9.32 8.47
C GLN A 402 29.32 -10.71 9.10
N SER A 403 30.45 -11.34 9.44
CA SER A 403 30.45 -12.60 10.21
C SER A 403 30.06 -12.32 11.66
N VAL A 404 29.07 -13.04 12.17
CA VAL A 404 28.64 -12.97 13.58
C VAL A 404 28.62 -14.39 14.15
N PRO A 405 29.68 -14.80 14.87
CA PRO A 405 29.70 -16.05 15.60
C PRO A 405 28.57 -16.06 16.65
N GLU A 406 27.95 -17.21 16.84
CA GLU A 406 26.83 -17.45 17.77
C GLU A 406 27.17 -16.89 19.17
N LEU A 407 26.30 -16.03 19.74
CA LEU A 407 26.38 -15.33 21.05
C LEU A 407 26.95 -13.90 21.02
N GLU A 408 26.18 -12.94 20.50
CA GLU A 408 26.15 -11.57 21.04
C GLU A 408 24.89 -10.86 20.54
N THR A 409 24.32 -9.95 21.33
CA THR A 409 23.06 -9.27 21.05
C THR A 409 23.19 -8.41 19.80
N VAL A 410 22.75 -8.92 18.66
CA VAL A 410 23.01 -8.26 17.37
C VAL A 410 22.03 -7.10 17.17
N TYR A 411 22.54 -5.88 17.31
CA TYR A 411 21.86 -4.67 16.86
C TYR A 411 21.61 -4.76 15.36
N ALA A 412 20.37 -4.49 14.93
CA ALA A 412 20.04 -4.35 13.51
C ALA A 412 20.98 -3.30 12.89
N PRO A 413 21.55 -3.52 11.69
CA PRO A 413 22.58 -2.65 11.12
C PRO A 413 22.07 -1.27 10.62
N TYR A 414 20.94 -0.80 11.14
CA TYR A 414 20.37 0.52 10.84
C TYR A 414 20.33 1.39 12.10
N LEU A 415 21.50 1.77 12.60
CA LEU A 415 21.62 2.93 13.50
C LEU A 415 22.14 4.12 12.71
N LYS A 416 21.38 5.22 12.78
CA LYS A 416 21.70 6.53 12.20
C LYS A 416 23.11 6.94 12.63
N GLY A 417 24.06 7.03 11.68
CA GLY A 417 25.45 7.43 11.95
C GLY A 417 26.49 6.31 12.07
N SER A 418 26.14 5.04 11.84
CA SER A 418 27.14 3.95 11.86
C SER A 418 28.01 3.94 10.58
N PRO A 419 29.36 3.87 10.69
CA PRO A 419 30.27 3.78 9.54
C PRO A 419 30.30 2.38 8.90
N VAL A 420 29.63 1.38 9.49
CA VAL A 420 29.59 0.00 8.99
C VAL A 420 28.25 -0.23 8.27
N GLN A 421 28.28 -0.21 6.95
CA GLN A 421 27.12 -0.49 6.10
C GLN A 421 27.05 -1.99 5.73
N CYS A 422 26.81 -2.90 6.68
CA CYS A 422 26.61 -4.31 6.32
C CYS A 422 25.15 -4.53 5.84
N ASP A 423 24.97 -5.21 4.71
CA ASP A 423 23.64 -5.55 4.18
C ASP A 423 23.19 -6.96 4.59
N THR A 424 24.14 -7.77 5.01
CA THR A 424 23.98 -9.19 5.26
C THR A 424 24.80 -9.58 6.48
N MET A 425 24.18 -10.31 7.42
CA MET A 425 24.90 -10.98 8.49
C MET A 425 24.98 -12.46 8.19
N ALA A 426 26.15 -13.05 8.40
CA ALA A 426 26.36 -14.48 8.21
C ALA A 426 26.97 -15.10 9.46
N ARG A 427 26.59 -16.33 9.83
CA ARG A 427 27.33 -17.06 10.87
C ARG A 427 28.76 -17.36 10.39
N ASN A 428 28.91 -17.76 9.13
CA ASN A 428 30.18 -17.87 8.43
C ASN A 428 30.07 -17.21 7.04
N ALA A 429 30.82 -16.14 6.80
CA ALA A 429 30.79 -15.39 5.54
C ALA A 429 31.36 -16.14 4.32
N GLU A 430 32.12 -17.21 4.51
CA GLU A 430 32.62 -18.03 3.38
C GLU A 430 31.58 -19.08 2.95
N VAL A 431 30.93 -19.71 3.93
CA VAL A 431 30.01 -20.83 3.69
C VAL A 431 28.55 -20.36 3.53
N MET A 432 28.21 -19.18 4.05
CA MET A 432 26.85 -18.63 4.06
C MET A 432 25.84 -19.61 4.70
N ASP A 433 26.27 -20.25 5.78
CA ASP A 433 25.53 -21.29 6.50
C ASP A 433 24.22 -20.78 7.12
N VAL A 434 24.24 -19.60 7.73
CA VAL A 434 23.04 -18.83 8.11
C VAL A 434 23.26 -17.41 7.67
N VAL A 435 22.33 -16.87 6.88
CA VAL A 435 22.38 -15.53 6.31
C VAL A 435 21.13 -14.76 6.73
N VAL A 436 21.30 -13.56 7.28
CA VAL A 436 20.20 -12.71 7.76
C VAL A 436 20.11 -11.45 6.93
N LYS A 437 18.90 -11.18 6.41
CA LYS A 437 18.58 -10.01 5.57
C LYS A 437 17.61 -9.07 6.27
N TYR A 438 17.84 -7.77 6.12
CA TYR A 438 17.11 -6.71 6.82
C TYR A 438 16.32 -5.77 5.91
N GLU A 439 16.44 -5.94 4.59
CA GLU A 439 15.78 -5.09 3.60
C GLU A 439 14.93 -5.95 2.67
N ASP A 440 13.65 -5.57 2.53
CA ASP A 440 12.71 -6.25 1.65
C ASP A 440 13.18 -6.23 0.20
N HIS A 441 12.68 -7.14 -0.63
CA HIS A 441 13.00 -7.25 -2.06
C HIS A 441 14.46 -7.64 -2.40
N THR A 442 15.33 -7.77 -1.41
CA THR A 442 16.71 -8.28 -1.58
C THR A 442 16.77 -9.80 -1.72
N PHE A 443 15.61 -10.44 -1.76
CA PHE A 443 15.44 -11.86 -1.99
C PHE A 443 14.06 -12.14 -2.61
N TYR A 444 13.94 -13.28 -3.28
CA TYR A 444 12.64 -13.82 -3.71
C TYR A 444 12.69 -15.35 -3.92
N PRO A 445 11.57 -16.07 -3.74
CA PRO A 445 11.51 -17.51 -3.96
C PRO A 445 11.52 -17.87 -5.45
N THR A 446 12.24 -18.94 -5.80
CA THR A 446 12.35 -19.49 -7.16
C THR A 446 11.90 -20.94 -7.25
N PHE A 447 11.97 -21.71 -6.15
CA PHE A 447 11.43 -23.08 -6.10
C PHE A 447 10.77 -23.37 -4.75
N VAL A 448 9.79 -24.28 -4.76
CA VAL A 448 9.28 -24.98 -3.58
C VAL A 448 9.79 -26.41 -3.61
N ILE A 449 10.39 -26.86 -2.52
CA ILE A 449 10.89 -28.24 -2.38
C ILE A 449 10.04 -28.95 -1.33
N LYS A 450 9.36 -30.01 -1.75
CA LYS A 450 8.62 -30.94 -0.88
C LYS A 450 9.54 -32.12 -0.56
N PHE A 451 9.74 -32.43 0.72
CA PHE A 451 10.68 -33.46 1.15
C PHE A 451 10.27 -34.14 2.45
N THR A 452 10.85 -35.31 2.72
CA THR A 452 10.74 -36.03 3.99
C THR A 452 12.10 -36.11 4.67
N LYS A 453 12.11 -36.14 6.02
CA LYS A 453 13.32 -36.25 6.85
C LYS A 453 13.26 -37.56 7.64
N HIS A 454 14.22 -38.45 7.42
CA HIS A 454 14.30 -39.75 8.08
C HIS A 454 15.56 -39.81 8.95
N SER A 455 15.39 -40.05 10.25
CA SER A 455 16.53 -40.33 11.13
C SER A 455 17.22 -41.62 10.71
N LEU A 456 18.55 -41.64 10.72
CA LEU A 456 19.35 -42.86 10.52
C LEU A 456 19.51 -43.66 11.82
N HIS A 457 19.17 -43.06 12.95
CA HIS A 457 19.04 -43.73 14.24
C HIS A 457 17.56 -43.80 14.63
N THR A 458 16.99 -45.00 14.57
CA THR A 458 15.82 -45.36 15.38
C THR A 458 16.32 -45.69 16.78
N PRO A 459 15.91 -45.00 17.85
CA PRO A 459 15.91 -45.65 19.16
C PRO A 459 14.84 -46.75 19.09
N SER A 460 15.22 -47.99 19.42
CA SER A 460 14.23 -48.98 19.85
C SER A 460 13.53 -48.41 21.09
N PHE A 461 12.24 -48.70 21.22
CA PHE A 461 11.42 -48.24 22.36
C PHE A 461 11.83 -48.85 23.72
N ASP A 462 12.93 -49.61 23.77
CA ASP A 462 13.33 -50.43 24.93
C ASP A 462 14.49 -49.85 25.77
N ASP A 463 15.15 -48.76 25.35
CA ASP A 463 16.40 -48.29 25.98
C ASP A 463 16.29 -47.00 26.83
N LEU A 464 15.10 -46.62 27.32
CA LEU A 464 14.99 -45.55 28.33
C LEU A 464 14.39 -46.09 29.62
N PRO A 465 15.15 -46.15 30.74
CA PRO A 465 14.57 -46.48 32.03
C PRO A 465 13.66 -45.33 32.45
N PHE A 466 12.36 -45.60 32.52
CA PHE A 466 11.39 -44.77 33.24
C PHE A 466 11.86 -44.63 34.70
N LYS A 467 12.53 -43.52 35.02
CA LYS A 467 12.57 -42.99 36.39
C LYS A 467 11.61 -41.82 36.45
N SER A 468 10.47 -42.05 37.09
CA SER A 468 9.54 -41.01 37.51
C SER A 468 10.26 -40.00 38.41
N PRO A 469 10.22 -38.69 38.11
CA PRO A 469 10.54 -37.69 39.11
C PRO A 469 9.34 -37.54 40.04
N SER A 470 9.57 -37.88 41.30
CA SER A 470 8.72 -37.60 42.45
C SER A 470 8.26 -36.14 42.50
N ALA A 471 7.00 -35.94 42.88
CA ALA A 471 6.46 -34.65 43.28
C ALA A 471 7.28 -34.03 44.42
N SER A 472 7.96 -32.92 44.17
CA SER A 472 8.27 -31.89 45.18
C SER A 472 8.92 -30.67 44.52
N ASN A 473 8.48 -29.50 44.99
CA ASN A 473 9.06 -28.15 44.81
C ASN A 473 8.41 -27.26 43.75
N PHE A 474 7.21 -26.81 44.13
CA PHE A 474 6.74 -25.45 43.92
C PHE A 474 7.75 -24.42 44.42
N TYR A 475 7.97 -23.34 43.66
CA TYR A 475 8.10 -21.98 44.20
C TYR A 475 7.49 -20.97 43.20
N PRO A 476 6.70 -19.99 43.66
CA PRO A 476 6.03 -19.00 42.81
C PRO A 476 6.93 -17.79 42.55
N PHE A 477 6.80 -17.17 41.38
CA PHE A 477 7.37 -15.86 41.10
C PHE A 477 6.37 -14.76 41.49
N GLN A 478 6.83 -13.85 42.37
CA GLN A 478 6.33 -12.48 42.50
C GLN A 478 6.87 -11.62 41.37
#